data_AF-A0A5C5WQ07-F1
#
_entry.id   AF-A0A5C5WQ07-F1
#
_cell.length_a   1.000
_cell.length_b   1.000
_cell.length_c   1.000
_cell.angle_alpha   90.00
_cell.angle_beta   90.00
_cell.angle_gamma   90.00
#
_symmetry.space_group_name_H-M   'P 1'
#
loop_
_entity.id
_entity.type
_entity.pdbx_description
1 polymer ?
#
loop_
_entity_poly.entity_id
_entity_poly.type
_entity_poly.pdbx_seq_one_letter_code
_entity_poly.pdbx_strand_id
1 'polypeptide(L)'
;MKEYRVAIPQEDLYLIDFSQEGQPGVGVVNAALHQFEPKVVFSWHLSVMIEFADLIDNGMPSKSERELVDPFCDRVDSLIKGTDGKRPNALFLARLTWNETRELIWRVHDPEAADGILQGIIEEHQFPRPFNYEMEHDPEWEKTKWHLKDAESNR
;
A
#
# COMPACT_ATOMS: atom_id res chain seq x y z
N MET A 1 -22.06 -21.81 -0.53
CA MET A 1 -20.83 -20.99 -0.56
C MET A 1 -20.69 -20.47 -1.98
N LYS A 2 -20.46 -19.17 -2.20
CA LYS A 2 -20.23 -18.63 -3.55
C LYS A 2 -18.77 -18.88 -3.91
N GLU A 3 -18.51 -19.44 -5.09
CA GLU A 3 -17.16 -19.57 -5.63
C GLU A 3 -16.87 -18.36 -6.52
N TYR A 4 -15.69 -17.76 -6.34
CA TYR A 4 -15.21 -16.66 -7.18
C TYR A 4 -14.04 -17.13 -8.03
N ARG A 5 -13.99 -16.66 -9.27
CA ARG A 5 -12.83 -16.77 -10.16
C ARG A 5 -12.35 -15.37 -10.45
N VAL A 6 -11.07 -15.13 -10.18
CA VAL A 6 -10.47 -13.80 -10.30
C VAL A 6 -9.22 -13.91 -11.15
N ALA A 7 -9.06 -12.97 -12.08
CA ALA A 7 -7.80 -12.79 -12.79
C ALA A 7 -7.00 -11.74 -12.03
N ILE A 8 -5.80 -12.10 -11.57
CA ILE A 8 -4.89 -11.16 -10.93
C ILE A 8 -4.19 -10.37 -12.05
N PRO A 9 -4.41 -9.05 -12.15
CA PRO A 9 -3.77 -8.26 -13.19
C PRO A 9 -2.28 -8.09 -12.88
N GLN A 10 -1.47 -7.94 -13.93
CA GLN A 10 -0.11 -7.44 -13.77
C GLN A 10 -0.18 -5.98 -13.32
N GLU A 11 0.69 -5.59 -12.38
CA GLU A 11 0.73 -4.22 -11.86
C GLU A 11 1.07 -3.21 -12.97
N ASP A 12 0.35 -2.10 -12.98
CA ASP A 12 0.53 -0.98 -13.90
C ASP A 12 0.72 0.29 -13.05
N LEU A 13 1.97 0.58 -12.71
CA LEU A 13 2.34 1.58 -11.71
C LEU A 13 2.55 2.96 -12.34
N TYR A 14 1.83 3.96 -11.82
CA TYR A 14 1.95 5.35 -12.24
C TYR A 14 2.46 6.22 -11.10
N LEU A 15 3.39 7.12 -11.42
CA LEU A 15 3.81 8.19 -10.52
C LEU A 15 2.80 9.34 -10.61
N ILE A 16 2.35 9.83 -9.47
CA ILE A 16 1.48 10.99 -9.36
C ILE A 16 2.10 12.01 -8.40
N ASP A 17 1.99 13.28 -8.73
CA ASP A 17 2.23 14.37 -7.79
C ASP A 17 0.88 14.85 -7.26
N PHE A 18 0.80 15.11 -5.96
CA PHE A 18 -0.41 15.63 -5.33
C PHE A 18 -0.07 16.72 -4.31
N SER A 19 -1.10 17.44 -3.86
CA SER A 19 -0.99 18.44 -2.80
C SER A 19 -2.11 18.23 -1.81
N GLN A 20 -1.75 18.07 -0.54
CA GLN A 20 -2.70 17.88 0.55
C GLN A 20 -2.31 18.81 1.70
N GLU A 21 -3.31 19.51 2.25
CA GLU A 21 -3.14 20.52 3.32
C GLU A 21 -2.06 21.57 3.02
N GLY A 22 -1.86 21.89 1.74
CA GLY A 22 -0.86 22.87 1.29
C GLY A 22 0.57 22.35 1.22
N GLN A 23 0.80 21.06 1.48
CA GLN A 23 2.10 20.41 1.31
C GLN A 23 2.12 19.49 0.07
N PRO A 24 3.25 19.42 -0.65
CA PRO A 24 3.42 18.52 -1.78
C PRO A 24 3.56 17.07 -1.31
N GLY A 25 3.06 16.14 -2.12
CA GLY A 25 3.21 14.70 -1.93
C GLY A 25 3.47 14.01 -3.25
N VAL A 26 4.07 12.82 -3.16
CA VAL A 26 4.35 11.96 -4.32
C VAL A 26 3.75 10.58 -4.08
N GLY A 27 3.00 10.09 -5.04
CA GLY A 27 2.33 8.80 -5.00
C GLY A 27 2.80 7.87 -6.11
N VAL A 28 2.81 6.57 -5.83
CA VAL A 28 2.82 5.51 -6.83
C VAL A 28 1.51 4.76 -6.71
N VAL A 29 0.74 4.65 -7.79
CA VAL A 29 -0.59 4.01 -7.80
C VAL A 29 -0.66 2.89 -8.83
N ASN A 30 -1.28 1.78 -8.47
CA ASN A 30 -1.49 0.65 -9.36
C ASN A 30 -2.81 0.81 -10.14
N ALA A 31 -2.73 1.38 -11.34
CA ALA A 31 -3.89 1.63 -12.18
C ALA A 31 -4.55 0.35 -12.70
N ALA A 32 -3.85 -0.78 -12.70
CA ALA A 32 -4.41 -2.07 -13.10
C ALA A 32 -5.59 -2.49 -12.20
N LEU A 33 -5.67 -1.95 -10.99
CA LEU A 33 -6.75 -2.24 -10.05
C LEU A 33 -8.02 -1.42 -10.28
N HIS A 34 -8.02 -0.44 -11.18
CA HIS A 34 -9.18 0.42 -11.43
C HIS A 34 -10.42 -0.37 -11.87
N GLN A 35 -10.22 -1.40 -12.69
CA GLN A 35 -11.29 -2.26 -13.23
C GLN A 35 -11.35 -3.63 -12.56
N PHE A 36 -10.69 -3.79 -11.41
CA PHE A 36 -10.59 -5.08 -10.74
C PHE A 36 -11.94 -5.52 -10.18
N GLU A 37 -12.38 -6.72 -10.58
CA GLU A 37 -13.58 -7.36 -10.08
C GLU A 37 -13.38 -8.89 -10.05
N PRO A 38 -14.06 -9.62 -9.15
CA PRO A 38 -14.93 -9.12 -8.08
C PRO A 38 -14.15 -8.61 -6.86
N LYS A 39 -14.40 -7.36 -6.46
CA LYS A 39 -13.71 -6.68 -5.32
C LYS A 39 -13.82 -7.41 -3.99
N VAL A 40 -14.95 -8.08 -3.77
CA VAL A 40 -15.26 -8.83 -2.54
C VAL A 40 -14.23 -9.92 -2.21
N VAL A 41 -13.44 -10.36 -3.19
CA VAL A 41 -12.37 -11.35 -2.94
C VAL A 41 -11.21 -10.71 -2.19
N PHE A 42 -10.93 -9.42 -2.40
CA PHE A 42 -9.93 -8.65 -1.66
C PHE A 42 -10.64 -7.54 -0.87
N SER A 43 -11.58 -7.95 -0.02
CA SER A 43 -12.52 -7.05 0.67
C SER A 43 -11.89 -6.26 1.80
N TRP A 44 -10.64 -6.49 2.16
CA TRP A 44 -9.98 -5.76 3.24
C TRP A 44 -9.07 -4.67 2.69
N HIS A 45 -9.10 -3.51 3.34
CA HIS A 45 -8.19 -2.41 3.12
C HIS A 45 -7.11 -2.46 4.20
N LEU A 46 -5.86 -2.60 3.77
CA LEU A 46 -4.70 -2.52 4.65
C LEU A 46 -3.94 -1.25 4.32
N SER A 47 -3.67 -0.44 5.35
CA SER A 47 -2.75 0.69 5.29
C SER A 47 -1.62 0.49 6.30
N VAL A 48 -0.38 0.71 5.89
CA VAL A 48 0.81 0.73 6.74
C VAL A 48 1.45 2.10 6.64
N MET A 49 1.51 2.83 7.74
CA MET A 49 2.07 4.18 7.80
C MET A 49 3.42 4.17 8.53
N ILE A 50 4.45 4.59 7.82
CA ILE A 50 5.84 4.67 8.28
C ILE A 50 6.20 6.13 8.53
N GLU A 51 6.80 6.42 9.68
CA GLU A 51 7.28 7.75 10.04
C GLU A 51 8.76 7.91 9.68
N PHE A 52 9.10 8.94 8.91
CA PHE A 52 10.49 9.25 8.57
C PHE A 52 11.17 10.01 9.71
N ALA A 53 12.49 9.86 9.80
CA ALA A 53 13.32 10.58 10.76
C ALA A 53 14.25 11.60 10.10
N ASP A 54 14.81 11.29 8.92
CA ASP A 54 15.73 12.15 8.19
C ASP A 54 15.04 12.78 6.97
N LEU A 55 14.77 14.07 7.06
CA LEU A 55 13.92 14.83 6.16
C LEU A 55 14.72 15.89 5.39
N ILE A 56 14.23 16.22 4.20
CA ILE A 56 14.60 17.40 3.42
C ILE A 56 13.39 18.35 3.34
N ASP A 57 13.46 19.35 2.47
CA ASP A 57 12.40 20.35 2.30
C ASP A 57 11.00 19.71 2.13
N ASN A 58 9.99 20.37 2.71
CA ASN A 58 8.58 20.01 2.62
C ASN A 58 8.21 18.61 3.15
N GLY A 59 8.94 18.10 4.16
CA GLY A 59 8.61 16.84 4.82
C GLY A 59 8.90 15.60 3.97
N MET A 60 9.68 15.74 2.90
CA MET A 60 10.09 14.62 2.07
C MET A 60 11.30 13.90 2.68
N PRO A 61 11.41 12.57 2.54
CA PRO A 61 12.56 11.84 3.06
C PRO A 61 13.84 12.20 2.30
N SER A 62 14.95 12.25 3.01
CA SER A 62 16.27 12.38 2.40
C SER A 62 16.62 11.17 1.51
N LYS A 63 17.74 11.24 0.81
CA LYS A 63 18.23 10.07 0.06
C LYS A 63 18.62 8.92 1.00
N SER A 64 19.34 9.21 2.08
CA SER A 64 19.74 8.21 3.10
C SER A 64 18.52 7.56 3.75
N GLU A 65 17.48 8.36 4.02
CA GLU A 65 16.23 7.85 4.59
C GLU A 65 15.53 6.86 3.66
N ARG A 66 15.47 7.17 2.35
CA ARG A 66 14.90 6.26 1.36
C ARG A 66 15.72 4.98 1.20
N GLU A 67 17.04 5.07 1.17
CA GLU A 67 17.91 3.88 1.10
C GLU A 67 17.71 2.94 2.29
N LEU A 68 17.27 3.46 3.44
CA LEU A 68 16.93 2.68 4.62
C LEU A 68 15.50 2.12 4.58
N VAL A 69 14.51 2.92 4.19
CA VAL A 69 13.08 2.56 4.29
C VAL A 69 12.57 1.81 3.06
N ASP A 70 13.05 2.09 1.85
CA ASP A 70 12.59 1.45 0.62
C ASP A 70 12.73 -0.09 0.67
N PRO A 71 13.86 -0.69 1.12
CA PRO A 71 13.97 -2.15 1.25
C PRO A 71 12.98 -2.76 2.24
N PHE A 72 12.60 -2.02 3.28
CA PHE A 72 11.56 -2.45 4.22
C PHE A 72 10.20 -2.45 3.54
N CYS A 73 9.85 -1.41 2.77
CA CYS A 73 8.61 -1.38 2.00
C CYS A 73 8.50 -2.57 1.04
N ASP A 74 9.57 -2.87 0.29
CA ASP A 74 9.61 -3.98 -0.68
C ASP A 74 9.46 -5.34 0.01
N ARG A 75 10.08 -5.49 1.19
CA ARG A 75 9.96 -6.70 2.01
C ARG A 75 8.53 -6.87 2.52
N VAL A 76 7.93 -5.82 3.06
CA VAL A 76 6.55 -5.84 3.58
C VAL A 76 5.56 -6.20 2.46
N ASP A 77 5.70 -5.58 1.29
CA ASP A 77 4.90 -5.91 0.10
C ASP A 77 5.03 -7.39 -0.29
N SER A 78 6.26 -7.90 -0.35
CA SER A 78 6.52 -9.30 -0.69
C SER A 78 5.91 -10.28 0.33
N LEU A 79 6.01 -9.98 1.62
CA LEU A 79 5.46 -10.83 2.68
C LEU A 79 3.93 -10.83 2.66
N ILE A 80 3.31 -9.65 2.56
CA ILE A 80 1.85 -9.51 2.56
C ILE A 80 1.23 -10.14 1.30
N LYS A 81 1.88 -10.04 0.14
CA LYS A 81 1.46 -10.75 -1.09
C LYS A 81 1.61 -12.27 -0.96
N GLY A 82 2.62 -12.73 -0.24
CA GLY A 82 2.96 -14.14 -0.10
C GLY A 82 3.73 -14.69 -1.31
N THR A 83 3.97 -16.00 -1.30
CA THR A 83 4.87 -16.66 -2.28
C THR A 83 4.16 -17.20 -3.52
N ASP A 84 2.83 -17.33 -3.49
CA ASP A 84 2.06 -17.76 -4.65
C ASP A 84 1.69 -16.55 -5.52
N GLY A 85 2.54 -16.23 -6.50
CA GLY A 85 2.28 -15.14 -7.45
C GLY A 85 1.01 -15.31 -8.29
N LYS A 86 0.36 -16.48 -8.31
CA LYS A 86 -0.94 -16.69 -8.98
C LYS A 86 -2.12 -16.53 -8.04
N ARG A 87 -1.89 -16.62 -6.73
CA ARG A 87 -2.90 -16.47 -5.66
C ARG A 87 -2.31 -15.64 -4.52
N PRO A 88 -1.95 -14.38 -4.81
CA PRO A 88 -1.40 -13.53 -3.78
C PRO A 88 -2.50 -13.25 -2.73
N ASN A 89 -2.08 -13.09 -1.48
CA ASN A 89 -2.99 -12.68 -0.41
C ASN A 89 -3.39 -11.20 -0.53
N ALA A 90 -2.60 -10.39 -1.23
CA ALA A 90 -2.84 -8.97 -1.35
C ALA A 90 -2.53 -8.43 -2.75
N LEU A 91 -3.17 -7.33 -3.08
CA LEU A 91 -2.91 -6.53 -4.27
C LEU A 91 -2.38 -5.17 -3.84
N PHE A 92 -1.19 -4.81 -4.29
CA PHE A 92 -0.62 -3.49 -4.02
C PHE A 92 -1.45 -2.43 -4.74
N LEU A 93 -1.97 -1.47 -3.96
CA LEU A 93 -2.81 -0.40 -4.48
C LEU A 93 -2.02 0.88 -4.67
N ALA A 94 -1.34 1.34 -3.62
CA ALA A 94 -0.64 2.61 -3.65
C ALA A 94 0.48 2.70 -2.63
N ARG A 95 1.44 3.58 -2.92
CA ARG A 95 2.42 4.09 -1.97
C ARG A 95 2.39 5.60 -2.04
N LEU A 96 2.11 6.26 -0.93
CA LEU A 96 2.07 7.72 -0.84
C LEU A 96 3.18 8.19 0.08
N THR A 97 3.88 9.26 -0.30
CA THR A 97 4.90 9.91 0.53
C THR A 97 4.49 11.37 0.66
N TRP A 98 4.18 11.79 1.89
CA TRP A 98 3.65 13.12 2.19
C TRP A 98 3.82 13.43 3.68
N ASN A 99 4.15 14.68 3.99
CA ASN A 99 4.21 15.23 5.36
C ASN A 99 4.93 14.30 6.35
N GLU A 100 6.21 14.01 6.10
CA GLU A 100 7.08 13.22 6.98
C GLU A 100 6.71 11.74 7.09
N THR A 101 5.72 11.28 6.33
CA THR A 101 5.25 9.89 6.37
C THR A 101 5.26 9.23 5.01
N ARG A 102 5.22 7.90 5.05
CA ARG A 102 4.88 7.09 3.90
C ARG A 102 3.81 6.09 4.26
N GLU A 103 2.77 6.07 3.43
CA GLU A 103 1.69 5.11 3.50
C GLU A 103 1.85 4.07 2.40
N LEU A 104 1.73 2.79 2.75
CA LEU A 104 1.63 1.68 1.82
C LEU A 104 0.24 1.07 1.94
N ILE A 105 -0.42 0.84 0.80
CA ILE A 105 -1.82 0.47 0.78
C ILE A 105 -2.02 -0.78 -0.06
N TRP A 106 -2.77 -1.74 0.47
CA TRP A 106 -3.14 -2.98 -0.21
C TRP A 106 -4.63 -3.27 -0.10
N ARG A 107 -5.11 -4.07 -1.05
CA ARG A 107 -6.37 -4.80 -0.97
C ARG A 107 -6.07 -6.25 -0.59
N VAL A 108 -6.64 -6.73 0.50
CA VAL A 108 -6.26 -8.00 1.14
C VAL A 108 -7.40 -9.01 1.10
N HIS A 109 -7.05 -10.27 0.83
CA HIS A 109 -7.94 -11.42 0.79
C HIS A 109 -8.14 -12.03 2.19
N ASP A 110 -7.04 -12.44 2.82
CA ASP A 110 -6.99 -12.97 4.19
C ASP A 110 -6.35 -11.94 5.13
N PRO A 111 -7.17 -11.22 5.93
CA PRO A 111 -6.67 -10.20 6.85
C PRO A 111 -5.89 -10.80 8.02
N GLU A 112 -6.22 -12.01 8.49
CA GLU A 112 -5.55 -12.64 9.63
C GLU A 112 -4.11 -13.03 9.26
N ALA A 113 -3.92 -13.50 8.02
CA ALA A 113 -2.58 -13.78 7.50
C ALA A 113 -1.72 -12.50 7.43
N ALA A 114 -2.28 -11.39 6.96
CA ALA A 114 -1.56 -10.12 6.87
C ALA A 114 -1.28 -9.52 8.26
N ASP A 115 -2.25 -9.57 9.17
CA ASP A 115 -2.13 -9.11 10.56
C ASP A 115 -1.03 -9.86 11.30
N GLY A 116 -1.00 -11.20 11.22
CA GLY A 116 0.03 -12.02 11.85
C GLY A 116 1.45 -11.72 11.35
N ILE A 117 1.61 -11.40 10.05
CA ILE A 117 2.89 -10.97 9.48
C ILE A 117 3.34 -9.64 10.09
N LEU A 118 2.45 -8.66 10.15
CA LEU A 118 2.77 -7.32 10.67
C LEU A 118 3.06 -7.35 12.16
N GLN A 119 2.28 -8.10 12.94
CA GLN A 119 2.54 -8.32 14.36
C GLN A 119 3.91 -8.98 14.59
N GLY A 120 4.26 -10.01 13.81
CA GLY A 120 5.59 -10.63 13.90
C GLY A 120 6.73 -9.66 13.63
N ILE A 121 6.58 -8.79 12.62
CA ILE A 121 7.56 -7.71 12.34
C ILE A 121 7.71 -6.77 13.54
N ILE A 122 6.59 -6.41 14.20
CA ILE A 122 6.58 -5.53 15.37
C ILE A 122 7.25 -6.20 16.57
N GLU A 123 6.83 -7.42 16.92
CA GLU A 123 7.34 -8.18 18.05
C GLU A 123 8.85 -8.45 17.94
N GLU A 124 9.30 -8.81 16.75
CA GLU A 124 10.72 -9.08 16.46
C GLU A 124 11.55 -7.81 16.22
N HIS A 125 10.92 -6.61 16.27
CA HIS A 125 11.56 -5.31 16.02
C HIS A 125 12.29 -5.23 14.68
N GLN A 126 11.73 -5.85 13.64
CA GLN A 126 12.35 -5.99 12.32
C GLN A 126 11.96 -4.86 11.35
N PHE A 127 12.04 -3.62 11.82
CA PHE A 127 11.70 -2.43 11.07
C PHE A 127 12.74 -1.33 11.28
N PRO A 128 13.11 -0.56 10.25
CA PRO A 128 14.09 0.51 10.37
C PRO A 128 13.51 1.80 11.00
N ARG A 129 12.18 1.93 10.99
CA ARG A 129 11.44 3.11 11.45
C ARG A 129 10.13 2.70 12.12
N PRO A 130 9.67 3.48 13.11
CA PRO A 130 8.33 3.30 13.67
C PRO A 130 7.30 3.27 12.55
N PHE A 131 6.34 2.36 12.69
CA PHE A 131 5.20 2.30 11.81
C PHE A 131 3.97 1.87 12.61
N ASN A 132 2.80 2.20 12.10
CA ASN A 132 1.52 1.65 12.52
C ASN A 132 0.81 1.08 11.30
N TYR A 133 -0.25 0.30 11.53
CA TYR A 133 -1.08 -0.21 10.44
C TYR A 133 -2.54 -0.26 10.85
N GLU A 134 -3.40 -0.10 9.86
CA GLU A 134 -4.85 -0.20 9.99
C GLU A 134 -5.38 -1.23 8.99
N MET A 135 -6.32 -2.06 9.45
CA MET A 135 -6.97 -3.08 8.66
C MET A 135 -8.49 -2.93 8.80
N GLU A 136 -9.17 -2.67 7.69
CA GLU A 136 -10.61 -2.43 7.69
C GLU A 136 -11.34 -3.23 6.61
N HIS A 137 -12.53 -3.74 6.95
CA HIS A 137 -13.37 -4.44 5.99
C HIS A 137 -14.08 -3.42 5.09
N ASP A 138 -13.73 -3.42 3.81
CA ASP A 138 -14.19 -2.50 2.76
C ASP A 138 -14.50 -3.27 1.47
N PRO A 139 -15.57 -4.09 1.43
CA PRO A 139 -15.85 -5.02 0.33
C PRO A 139 -16.13 -4.34 -1.02
N GLU A 140 -16.54 -3.07 -1.00
CA GLU A 140 -16.87 -2.28 -2.19
C GLU A 140 -15.70 -1.38 -2.63
N TRP A 141 -14.59 -1.41 -1.90
CA TRP A 141 -13.39 -0.59 -2.14
C TRP A 141 -13.65 0.92 -2.09
N GLU A 142 -14.50 1.37 -1.18
CA GLU A 142 -14.84 2.80 -1.01
C GLU A 142 -13.61 3.65 -0.69
N LYS A 143 -12.68 3.15 0.14
CA LYS A 143 -11.44 3.85 0.51
C LYS A 143 -10.44 3.97 -0.64
N THR A 144 -10.62 3.19 -1.69
CA THR A 144 -9.73 3.14 -2.86
C THR A 144 -10.04 4.25 -3.86
N LYS A 145 -11.24 4.86 -3.77
CA LYS A 145 -11.72 5.86 -4.75
C LYS A 145 -10.89 7.14 -4.81
N TRP A 146 -10.27 7.57 -3.72
CA TRP A 146 -9.42 8.75 -3.73
C TRP A 146 -8.13 8.49 -4.54
N HIS A 147 -7.46 7.38 -4.23
CA HIS A 147 -6.22 6.94 -4.89
C HIS A 147 -6.35 6.70 -6.40
N LEU A 148 -7.51 6.25 -6.88
CA LEU A 148 -7.73 5.90 -8.28
C LEU A 148 -8.23 7.05 -9.17
N LYS A 149 -8.75 8.14 -8.59
CA LYS A 149 -9.27 9.29 -9.37
C LYS A 149 -8.15 10.11 -10.03
N ASP A 150 -7.00 10.23 -9.37
CA ASP A 150 -5.89 11.04 -9.87
C ASP A 150 -5.12 10.33 -11.01
N ALA A 151 -5.17 9.00 -11.06
CA ALA A 151 -4.59 8.21 -12.15
C ALA A 151 -5.31 8.41 -13.50
N GLU A 152 -6.63 8.70 -13.47
CA GLU A 152 -7.42 8.93 -14.69
C GLU A 152 -7.20 10.31 -15.30
N SER A 153 -6.89 11.32 -14.47
CA SER A 153 -6.75 12.71 -14.91
C SER A 153 -5.45 13.00 -15.66
N ASN A 154 -4.48 12.06 -15.60
CA ASN A 154 -3.16 12.16 -16.23
C ASN A 154 -2.99 11.22 -17.44
N ARG A 155 -4.08 10.66 -17.99
CA ARG A 155 -4.11 9.95 -19.29
C ARG A 155 -4.59 10.86 -20.41
#